data_AF-A0A5B7UNH9-F1
#
_entry.id   AF-A0A5B7UNH9-F1
#
_cell.length_a   1.000
_cell.length_b   1.000
_cell.length_c   1.000
_cell.angle_alpha   90.00
_cell.angle_beta   90.00
_cell.angle_gamma   90.00
#
_symmetry.space_group_name_H-M   'P 1'
#
loop_
_entity.id
_entity.type
_entity.pdbx_description
1 polymer ?
#
loop_
_entity_poly.entity_id
_entity_poly.type
_entity_poly.pdbx_seq_one_letter_code
_entity_poly.pdbx_strand_id
1 'polypeptide(L)'
;MSRITFTRNSTRVLAVSAAFLVAAGAAGVAAASGEDVTRPAPAAEQQAKPREAAALTGTGKMFRKTTEDVTFTFDAHLAERHNGDPSKATGTFKFVHLDKPGGKGGWAKGRIDCLVTGGKVATTTGVITDTNIKEIKGGRVGFSVHDQGKNDRVGYSWGATGGPTGDKKLTKCNSAAPFEKLKKGTGDFHVTPWNPPYPEGN
;
A
#
# COMPACT_ATOMS: atom_id res chain seq x y z
N MET A 1 28.63 -25.35 45.18
CA MET A 1 30.08 -25.60 44.95
C MET A 1 30.24 -26.22 43.57
N SER A 2 30.68 -25.43 42.60
CA SER A 2 31.63 -25.82 41.54
C SER A 2 31.93 -24.56 40.73
N ARG A 3 33.21 -24.39 40.42
CA ARG A 3 33.90 -23.13 40.20
C ARG A 3 34.55 -23.15 38.81
N ILE A 4 34.63 -21.96 38.19
CA ILE A 4 35.67 -21.50 37.23
C ILE A 4 35.50 -22.11 35.80
N THR A 5 35.55 -21.37 34.68
CA THR A 5 36.58 -20.39 34.27
C THR A 5 36.07 -19.43 33.18
N PHE A 6 36.40 -18.14 33.33
CA PHE A 6 36.40 -17.12 32.28
C PHE A 6 37.65 -17.29 31.40
N THR A 7 37.52 -17.14 30.07
CA THR A 7 38.64 -16.67 29.23
C THR A 7 38.18 -15.55 28.31
N ARG A 8 39.10 -14.59 28.15
CA ARG A 8 38.97 -13.26 27.54
C ARG A 8 40.00 -13.18 26.40
N ASN A 9 39.81 -12.22 25.49
CA ASN A 9 40.72 -11.71 24.44
C ASN A 9 40.60 -12.43 23.08
N SER A 10 40.72 -11.78 21.91
CA SER A 10 41.27 -10.45 21.56
C SER A 10 40.73 -9.93 20.21
N THR A 11 40.68 -8.60 20.12
CA THR A 11 40.76 -7.69 18.96
C THR A 11 41.28 -8.22 17.62
N ARG A 12 40.64 -7.80 16.51
CA ARG A 12 41.30 -7.08 15.39
C ARG A 12 40.35 -6.10 14.69
N VAL A 13 40.71 -4.82 14.75
CA VAL A 13 40.22 -3.74 13.88
C VAL A 13 40.95 -3.86 12.54
N LEU A 14 40.23 -3.76 11.43
CA LEU A 14 40.82 -3.46 10.12
C LEU A 14 39.97 -2.37 9.46
N ALA A 15 40.53 -1.16 9.48
CA ALA A 15 40.16 -0.06 8.59
C ALA A 15 40.89 -0.25 7.26
N VAL A 16 40.19 -0.13 6.14
CA VAL A 16 40.80 0.04 4.82
C VAL A 16 40.15 1.23 4.15
N SER A 17 40.89 2.33 4.13
CA SER A 17 40.65 3.50 3.29
C SER A 17 41.32 3.25 1.93
N ALA A 18 40.61 3.48 0.83
CA ALA A 18 41.22 3.59 -0.49
C ALA A 18 40.58 4.78 -1.23
N ALA A 19 41.38 5.84 -1.34
CA ALA A 19 41.11 7.02 -2.16
C ALA A 19 41.20 6.65 -3.64
N PHE A 20 40.28 7.15 -4.46
CA PHE A 20 40.42 7.13 -5.91
C PHE A 20 40.55 8.55 -6.47
N LEU A 21 41.53 8.66 -7.36
CA LEU A 21 42.14 9.85 -7.91
C LEU A 21 41.21 10.64 -8.85
N VAL A 22 41.35 11.96 -8.76
CA VAL A 22 40.86 12.96 -9.70
C VAL A 22 41.63 12.86 -11.01
N ALA A 23 40.92 12.72 -12.14
CA ALA A 23 41.48 12.95 -13.47
C ALA A 23 40.90 14.25 -14.04
N ALA A 24 41.79 15.23 -14.23
CA ALA A 24 41.52 16.47 -14.92
C ALA A 24 41.47 16.24 -16.43
N GLY A 25 40.43 16.74 -17.09
CA GLY A 25 40.35 16.87 -18.54
C GLY A 25 39.95 18.31 -18.89
N ALA A 26 40.89 19.08 -19.43
CA ALA A 26 40.65 20.40 -19.99
C ALA A 26 40.70 20.32 -21.52
N ALA A 27 39.75 21.01 -22.17
CA ALA A 27 39.87 21.79 -23.42
C ALA A 27 38.61 21.65 -24.30
N GLY A 28 38.07 22.79 -24.74
CA GLY A 28 37.08 22.87 -25.81
C GLY A 28 36.13 24.05 -25.70
N VAL A 29 36.62 25.25 -26.02
CA VAL A 29 35.84 26.50 -26.07
C VAL A 29 34.97 26.53 -27.34
N ALA A 30 33.71 26.89 -27.22
CA ALA A 30 32.94 27.52 -28.30
C ALA A 30 31.87 28.44 -27.69
N ALA A 31 32.24 29.69 -27.45
CA ALA A 31 31.29 30.76 -27.24
C ALA A 31 30.73 31.17 -28.61
N ALA A 32 29.42 31.05 -28.78
CA ALA A 32 28.69 31.75 -29.82
C ALA A 32 27.67 32.64 -29.10
N SER A 33 28.05 33.89 -28.88
CA SER A 33 27.16 34.95 -28.44
C SER A 33 26.26 35.35 -29.61
N GLY A 34 24.97 35.14 -29.46
CA GLY A 34 23.93 35.76 -30.27
C GLY A 34 22.84 36.22 -29.32
N GLU A 35 22.87 37.50 -28.97
CA GLU A 35 21.76 38.21 -28.37
C GLU A 35 20.61 38.26 -29.37
N ASP A 36 19.48 37.64 -29.05
CA ASP A 36 18.20 38.05 -29.60
C ASP A 36 17.08 37.81 -28.57
N VAL A 37 16.65 38.94 -27.99
CA VAL A 37 15.32 39.29 -27.50
C VAL A 37 14.52 38.23 -26.71
N THR A 38 14.41 38.53 -25.41
CA THR A 38 13.33 38.18 -24.49
C THR A 38 12.01 37.77 -25.16
N ARG A 39 11.70 36.47 -25.11
CA ARG A 39 10.32 35.98 -25.09
C ARG A 39 10.22 34.85 -24.07
N PRO A 40 9.45 35.01 -22.98
CA PRO A 40 9.19 33.87 -22.11
C PRO A 40 8.37 32.86 -22.92
N ALA A 41 8.93 31.68 -23.15
CA ALA A 41 8.17 30.55 -23.63
C ALA A 41 7.06 30.28 -22.59
N PRO A 42 5.80 30.07 -22.99
CA PRO A 42 4.80 29.64 -22.02
C PRO A 42 5.27 28.28 -21.52
N ALA A 43 5.56 28.19 -20.23
CA ALA A 43 5.62 26.91 -19.55
C ALA A 43 4.23 26.29 -19.76
N ALA A 44 4.15 25.36 -20.70
CA ALA A 44 2.99 24.49 -20.79
C ALA A 44 3.04 23.65 -19.51
N GLU A 45 2.35 24.12 -18.47
CA GLU A 45 1.77 23.25 -17.46
C GLU A 45 0.83 22.31 -18.21
N GLN A 46 1.38 21.26 -18.83
CA GLN A 46 0.63 20.05 -19.04
C GLN A 46 0.30 19.56 -17.63
N GLN A 47 -0.86 19.98 -17.12
CA GLN A 47 -1.52 19.29 -16.03
C GLN A 47 -1.55 17.83 -16.44
N ALA A 48 -0.65 17.03 -15.88
CA ALA A 48 -0.64 15.60 -16.09
C ALA A 48 -2.03 15.13 -15.67
N LYS A 49 -2.82 14.66 -16.65
CA LYS A 49 -4.16 14.15 -16.37
C LYS A 49 -4.04 13.13 -15.23
N PRO A 50 -4.97 13.14 -14.25
CA PRO A 50 -4.93 12.18 -13.16
C PRO A 50 -4.73 10.78 -13.72
N ARG A 51 -3.67 10.08 -13.28
CA ARG A 51 -3.37 8.74 -13.79
C ARG A 51 -4.45 7.74 -13.37
N GLU A 52 -5.11 8.03 -12.24
CA GLU A 52 -6.08 7.19 -11.57
C GLU A 52 -7.36 7.96 -11.27
N ALA A 53 -8.49 7.31 -11.56
CA ALA A 53 -9.82 7.76 -11.15
C ALA A 53 -10.05 7.51 -9.65
N ALA A 54 -9.45 6.47 -9.09
CA ALA A 54 -9.55 6.12 -7.67
C ALA A 54 -8.36 5.27 -7.22
N ALA A 55 -8.00 5.35 -5.95
CA ALA A 55 -6.90 4.57 -5.38
C ALA A 55 -7.11 4.27 -3.89
N LEU A 56 -6.58 3.13 -3.45
CA LEU A 56 -6.36 2.80 -2.05
C LEU A 56 -4.95 2.20 -1.91
N THR A 57 -4.07 2.89 -1.21
CA THR A 57 -2.70 2.42 -0.95
C THR A 57 -2.39 2.44 0.54
N GLY A 58 -1.35 1.71 0.95
CA GLY A 58 -0.77 1.79 2.29
C GLY A 58 -0.92 0.53 3.13
N THR A 59 -0.39 0.58 4.34
CA THR A 59 -0.30 -0.49 5.32
C THR A 59 -0.78 -0.01 6.68
N GLY A 60 -1.57 -0.86 7.35
CA GLY A 60 -2.10 -0.58 8.67
C GLY A 60 -2.01 -1.78 9.59
N LYS A 61 -1.55 -1.56 10.84
CA LYS A 61 -1.62 -2.57 11.89
C LYS A 61 -2.84 -2.33 12.75
N MET A 62 -3.67 -3.35 12.94
CA MET A 62 -4.87 -3.25 13.77
C MET A 62 -4.50 -3.06 15.24
N PHE A 63 -5.31 -2.28 15.96
CA PHE A 63 -5.20 -2.22 17.40
C PHE A 63 -5.67 -3.53 18.03
N ARG A 64 -4.83 -4.11 18.89
CA ARG A 64 -5.14 -5.28 19.71
C ARG A 64 -4.68 -5.03 21.14
N LYS A 65 -5.47 -5.48 22.11
CA LYS A 65 -5.09 -5.48 23.54
C LYS A 65 -4.13 -6.63 23.87
N THR A 66 -4.10 -7.64 23.01
CA THR A 66 -3.27 -8.84 23.07
C THR A 66 -1.96 -8.63 22.31
N THR A 67 -1.13 -9.68 22.25
CA THR A 67 0.12 -9.69 21.48
C THR A 67 -0.09 -9.83 19.97
N GLU A 68 -1.34 -10.03 19.52
CA GLU A 68 -1.65 -10.37 18.13
C GLU A 68 -1.08 -9.35 17.14
N ASP A 69 -0.54 -9.87 16.05
CA ASP A 69 -0.06 -9.07 14.94
C ASP A 69 -1.01 -9.20 13.75
N VAL A 70 -1.89 -8.21 13.62
CA VAL A 70 -2.85 -8.13 12.51
C VAL A 70 -2.50 -6.94 11.64
N THR A 71 -2.13 -7.20 10.39
CA THR A 71 -1.69 -6.16 9.45
C THR A 71 -2.41 -6.31 8.11
N PHE A 72 -2.84 -5.19 7.54
CA PHE A 72 -3.43 -5.09 6.21
C PHE A 72 -2.54 -4.22 5.33
N THR A 73 -2.48 -4.52 4.04
CA THR A 73 -1.73 -3.75 3.05
C THR A 73 -2.48 -3.75 1.74
N PHE A 74 -2.57 -2.58 1.12
CA PHE A 74 -3.29 -2.35 -0.12
C PHE A 74 -2.42 -1.59 -1.10
N ASP A 75 -2.58 -1.97 -2.36
CA ASP A 75 -2.05 -1.29 -3.53
C ASP A 75 -3.11 -1.45 -4.62
N ALA A 76 -4.19 -0.69 -4.54
CA ALA A 76 -5.39 -0.85 -5.34
C ALA A 76 -5.63 0.42 -6.17
N HIS A 77 -5.86 0.24 -7.47
CA HIS A 77 -5.92 1.35 -8.42
C HIS A 77 -7.04 1.14 -9.44
N LEU A 78 -7.80 2.21 -9.71
CA LEU A 78 -8.70 2.32 -10.84
C LEU A 78 -8.12 3.36 -11.81
N ALA A 79 -7.68 2.90 -12.98
CA ALA A 79 -7.14 3.80 -13.99
C ALA A 79 -8.22 4.77 -14.53
N GLU A 80 -7.83 5.99 -14.91
CA GLU A 80 -8.77 7.01 -15.41
C GLU A 80 -9.58 6.55 -16.63
N ARG A 81 -8.98 5.77 -17.53
CA ARG A 81 -9.70 5.16 -18.67
C ARG A 81 -10.84 4.21 -18.27
N HIS A 82 -10.94 3.83 -17.00
CA HIS A 82 -11.96 2.96 -16.43
C HIS A 82 -12.83 3.69 -15.38
N ASN A 83 -12.89 5.03 -15.41
CA ASN A 83 -13.64 5.87 -14.48
C ASN A 83 -15.15 5.54 -14.40
N GLY A 84 -15.71 4.78 -15.36
CA GLY A 84 -17.11 4.30 -15.33
C GLY A 84 -17.31 2.84 -14.90
N ASP A 85 -16.25 2.08 -14.61
CA ASP A 85 -16.34 0.66 -14.28
C ASP A 85 -15.37 0.29 -13.14
N PRO A 86 -15.83 0.33 -11.87
CA PRO A 86 -14.98 0.03 -10.72
C PRO A 86 -14.49 -1.43 -10.69
N SER A 87 -15.12 -2.31 -11.48
CA SER A 87 -14.74 -3.73 -11.58
C SER A 87 -13.48 -3.96 -12.41
N LYS A 88 -12.95 -2.91 -13.05
CA LYS A 88 -11.66 -2.90 -13.79
C LYS A 88 -10.47 -2.48 -12.93
N ALA A 89 -10.68 -2.27 -11.63
CA ALA A 89 -9.58 -2.00 -10.72
C ALA A 89 -8.54 -3.12 -10.72
N THR A 90 -7.29 -2.75 -10.51
CA THR A 90 -6.13 -3.63 -10.50
C THR A 90 -5.29 -3.41 -9.24
N GLY A 91 -4.31 -4.28 -9.04
CA GLY A 91 -3.34 -4.17 -7.96
C GLY A 91 -3.42 -5.35 -6.99
N THR A 92 -2.93 -5.15 -5.76
CA THR A 92 -2.75 -6.22 -4.79
C THR A 92 -3.26 -5.87 -3.40
N PHE A 93 -3.50 -6.93 -2.61
CA PHE A 93 -3.69 -6.81 -1.17
C PHE A 93 -2.89 -7.88 -0.45
N LYS A 94 -2.62 -7.63 0.84
CA LYS A 94 -2.09 -8.61 1.78
C LYS A 94 -2.78 -8.41 3.14
N PHE A 95 -3.11 -9.51 3.80
CA PHE A 95 -3.42 -9.49 5.22
C PHE A 95 -2.67 -10.58 5.96
N VAL A 96 -2.38 -10.29 7.23
CA VAL A 96 -1.67 -11.17 8.16
C VAL A 96 -2.42 -11.13 9.48
N HIS A 97 -2.60 -12.29 10.11
CA HIS A 97 -3.09 -12.42 11.48
C HIS A 97 -2.26 -13.48 12.19
N LEU A 98 -1.36 -13.03 13.05
CA LEU A 98 -0.51 -13.88 13.89
C LEU A 98 -0.85 -13.70 15.37
N ASP A 99 -0.60 -14.72 16.18
CA ASP A 99 -0.72 -14.68 17.65
C ASP A 99 0.26 -13.67 18.31
N LYS A 100 1.41 -13.46 17.66
CA LYS A 100 2.43 -12.45 17.99
C LYS A 100 3.29 -12.14 16.76
N PRO A 101 4.09 -11.06 16.77
CA PRO A 101 5.04 -10.79 15.69
C PRO A 101 5.96 -11.99 15.43
N GLY A 102 5.97 -12.50 14.19
CA GLY A 102 6.74 -13.69 13.80
C GLY A 102 6.21 -15.03 14.37
N GLY A 103 5.03 -15.03 14.99
CA GLY A 103 4.41 -16.21 15.58
C GLY A 103 3.57 -17.03 14.60
N LYS A 104 2.66 -17.84 15.15
CA LYS A 104 1.76 -18.71 14.38
C LYS A 104 0.55 -17.92 13.91
N GLY A 105 0.04 -18.25 12.73
CA GLY A 105 -1.21 -17.70 12.24
C GLY A 105 -1.37 -17.80 10.73
N GLY A 106 -2.30 -17.00 10.21
CA GLY A 106 -2.68 -16.97 8.81
C GLY A 106 -2.13 -15.75 8.08
N TRP A 107 -1.81 -15.93 6.81
CA TRP A 107 -1.60 -14.83 5.89
C TRP A 107 -2.18 -15.16 4.53
N ALA A 108 -2.61 -14.12 3.82
CA ALA A 108 -2.99 -14.23 2.42
C ALA A 108 -2.57 -12.99 1.64
N LYS A 109 -2.30 -13.19 0.36
CA LYS A 109 -2.12 -12.16 -0.65
C LYS A 109 -3.07 -12.43 -1.80
N GLY A 110 -3.46 -11.38 -2.50
CA GLY A 110 -4.32 -11.53 -3.64
C GLY A 110 -4.28 -10.36 -4.59
N ARG A 111 -5.08 -10.50 -5.64
CA ARG A 111 -5.27 -9.49 -6.68
C ARG A 111 -6.57 -8.75 -6.46
N ILE A 112 -6.54 -7.44 -6.61
CA ILE A 112 -7.72 -6.58 -6.58
C ILE A 112 -8.57 -6.87 -7.82
N ASP A 113 -9.89 -6.92 -7.65
CA ASP A 113 -10.85 -7.10 -8.75
C ASP A 113 -12.04 -6.12 -8.72
N CYS A 114 -12.10 -5.25 -7.71
CA CYS A 114 -12.90 -4.04 -7.70
C CYS A 114 -12.35 -2.99 -6.71
N LEU A 115 -12.51 -1.71 -7.03
CA LEU A 115 -12.30 -0.60 -6.11
C LEU A 115 -13.39 0.47 -6.32
N VAL A 116 -14.04 0.87 -5.23
CA VAL A 116 -14.93 2.03 -5.16
C VAL A 116 -14.45 2.90 -4.02
N THR A 117 -14.31 4.21 -4.26
CA THR A 117 -14.01 5.16 -3.19
C THR A 117 -15.06 6.27 -3.17
N GLY A 118 -15.27 6.86 -2.00
CA GLY A 118 -16.20 7.97 -1.79
C GLY A 118 -15.70 8.83 -0.64
N GLY A 119 -15.33 10.07 -0.93
CA GLY A 119 -14.57 10.90 0.01
C GLY A 119 -13.32 10.18 0.48
N LYS A 120 -13.18 9.99 1.80
CA LYS A 120 -12.05 9.30 2.44
C LYS A 120 -12.29 7.83 2.76
N VAL A 121 -13.36 7.24 2.21
CA VAL A 121 -13.69 5.83 2.40
C VAL A 121 -13.43 5.07 1.11
N ALA A 122 -12.84 3.88 1.23
CA ALA A 122 -12.65 2.94 0.14
C ALA A 122 -13.31 1.61 0.47
N THR A 123 -13.94 0.98 -0.52
CA THR A 123 -14.36 -0.42 -0.51
C THR A 123 -13.68 -1.12 -1.67
N THR A 124 -13.00 -2.22 -1.39
CA THR A 124 -12.32 -3.01 -2.41
C THR A 124 -12.57 -4.49 -2.20
N THR A 125 -12.56 -5.25 -3.29
CA THR A 125 -12.55 -6.70 -3.26
C THR A 125 -11.35 -7.24 -4.02
N GLY A 126 -10.95 -8.45 -3.66
CA GLY A 126 -9.93 -9.16 -4.39
C GLY A 126 -9.99 -10.66 -4.19
N VAL A 127 -9.32 -11.38 -5.08
CA VAL A 127 -9.23 -12.84 -5.06
C VAL A 127 -7.89 -13.25 -4.46
N ILE A 128 -7.94 -14.14 -3.46
CA ILE A 128 -6.74 -14.68 -2.82
C ILE A 128 -5.98 -15.56 -3.81
N THR A 129 -4.75 -15.18 -4.12
CA THR A 129 -3.87 -15.92 -5.05
C THR A 129 -2.83 -16.75 -4.32
N ASP A 130 -2.45 -16.36 -3.11
CA ASP A 130 -1.44 -17.03 -2.32
C ASP A 130 -1.74 -16.93 -0.81
N THR A 131 -1.50 -18.01 -0.07
CA THR A 131 -1.90 -18.15 1.34
C THR A 131 -1.30 -19.41 1.95
N ASN A 132 -1.04 -19.41 3.26
CA ASN A 132 -0.70 -20.62 4.00
C ASN A 132 -1.92 -21.44 4.47
N ILE A 133 -3.13 -20.90 4.32
CA ILE A 133 -4.41 -21.55 4.61
C ILE A 133 -5.00 -22.00 3.27
N LYS A 134 -4.99 -23.31 2.99
CA LYS A 134 -5.35 -23.84 1.66
C LYS A 134 -6.82 -23.60 1.32
N GLU A 135 -7.68 -23.64 2.33
CA GLU A 135 -9.14 -23.61 2.24
C GLU A 135 -9.67 -22.29 1.66
N ILE A 136 -8.92 -21.20 1.84
CA ILE A 136 -9.34 -19.86 1.38
C ILE A 136 -8.73 -19.46 0.03
N LYS A 137 -7.83 -20.28 -0.54
CA LYS A 137 -7.16 -19.98 -1.80
C LYS A 137 -8.18 -19.92 -2.94
N GLY A 138 -8.11 -18.85 -3.74
CA GLY A 138 -9.07 -18.58 -4.81
C GLY A 138 -10.42 -18.02 -4.34
N GLY A 139 -10.63 -17.85 -3.03
CA GLY A 139 -11.79 -17.15 -2.48
C GLY A 139 -11.70 -15.65 -2.71
N ARG A 140 -12.85 -14.98 -2.81
CA ARG A 140 -12.93 -13.51 -2.84
C ARG A 140 -13.12 -12.97 -1.43
N VAL A 141 -12.40 -11.92 -1.11
CA VAL A 141 -12.51 -11.18 0.14
C VAL A 141 -12.76 -9.71 -0.14
N GLY A 142 -13.44 -9.05 0.80
CA GLY A 142 -13.72 -7.62 0.75
C GLY A 142 -13.03 -6.90 1.89
N PHE A 143 -12.63 -5.66 1.62
CA PHE A 143 -12.05 -4.75 2.59
C PHE A 143 -12.74 -3.39 2.48
N SER A 144 -12.84 -2.70 3.60
CA SER A 144 -13.15 -1.28 3.63
C SER A 144 -12.10 -0.54 4.44
N VAL A 145 -11.82 0.70 4.05
CA VAL A 145 -10.88 1.58 4.73
C VAL A 145 -11.52 2.94 4.90
N HIS A 146 -11.29 3.56 6.05
CA HIS A 146 -11.54 4.98 6.25
C HIS A 146 -10.21 5.65 6.55
N ASP A 147 -9.72 6.44 5.59
CA ASP A 147 -8.51 7.28 5.70
C ASP A 147 -8.85 8.50 6.58
N GLN A 148 -8.42 8.43 7.83
CA GLN A 148 -8.56 9.50 8.82
C GLN A 148 -7.16 10.01 9.25
N GLY A 149 -6.15 9.79 8.40
CA GLY A 149 -4.75 10.04 8.69
C GLY A 149 -4.23 9.21 9.87
N LYS A 150 -4.14 9.81 11.06
CA LYS A 150 -3.57 9.12 12.24
C LYS A 150 -4.54 8.20 12.97
N ASN A 151 -5.79 8.13 12.53
CA ASN A 151 -6.88 7.39 13.18
C ASN A 151 -7.62 6.46 12.21
N ASP A 152 -6.90 5.98 11.19
CA ASP A 152 -7.44 5.11 10.17
C ASP A 152 -8.21 3.92 10.73
N ARG A 153 -9.18 3.48 9.95
CA ARG A 153 -10.01 2.32 10.26
C ARG A 153 -10.04 1.35 9.11
N VAL A 154 -10.21 0.07 9.44
CA VAL A 154 -10.32 -1.01 8.46
C VAL A 154 -11.51 -1.90 8.78
N GLY A 155 -12.12 -2.45 7.74
CA GLY A 155 -13.16 -3.46 7.80
C GLY A 155 -12.84 -4.56 6.82
N TYR A 156 -13.38 -5.74 7.07
CA TYR A 156 -13.18 -6.92 6.24
C TYR A 156 -14.47 -7.72 6.17
N SER A 157 -14.76 -8.30 5.01
CA SER A 157 -16.05 -8.94 4.71
C SER A 157 -16.43 -10.04 5.70
N TRP A 158 -15.44 -10.72 6.28
CA TRP A 158 -15.66 -11.78 7.23
C TRP A 158 -15.82 -11.34 8.69
N GLY A 159 -15.73 -10.04 8.98
CA GLY A 159 -16.03 -9.51 10.31
C GLY A 159 -17.47 -9.77 10.73
N ALA A 160 -18.38 -9.89 9.75
CA ALA A 160 -19.79 -10.20 9.99
C ALA A 160 -20.10 -11.71 10.03
N THR A 161 -19.19 -12.57 9.54
CA THR A 161 -19.45 -14.01 9.33
C THR A 161 -18.54 -14.94 10.14
N GLY A 162 -17.58 -14.41 10.89
CA GLY A 162 -16.73 -15.18 11.81
C GLY A 162 -15.47 -15.81 11.19
N GLY A 163 -15.20 -15.59 9.91
CA GLY A 163 -13.97 -16.05 9.25
C GLY A 163 -14.03 -15.92 7.73
N PRO A 164 -12.90 -15.79 7.02
CA PRO A 164 -12.90 -15.79 5.56
C PRO A 164 -13.25 -17.20 5.11
N THR A 165 -14.54 -17.50 4.98
CA THR A 165 -15.09 -18.84 4.77
C THR A 165 -14.77 -19.45 3.40
N GLY A 166 -13.98 -18.76 2.57
CA GLY A 166 -13.52 -19.22 1.25
C GLY A 166 -14.65 -19.36 0.22
N ASP A 167 -15.88 -19.06 0.61
CA ASP A 167 -17.04 -19.10 -0.26
C ASP A 167 -16.93 -17.98 -1.30
N LYS A 168 -16.86 -18.40 -2.56
CA LYS A 168 -16.70 -17.56 -3.75
C LYS A 168 -17.89 -16.62 -4.02
N LYS A 169 -18.79 -16.46 -3.04
CA LYS A 169 -20.09 -15.82 -3.14
C LYS A 169 -20.05 -14.32 -2.86
N LEU A 170 -18.96 -13.79 -2.31
CA LEU A 170 -18.83 -12.35 -2.16
C LEU A 170 -18.86 -11.70 -3.55
N THR A 171 -19.81 -10.80 -3.78
CA THR A 171 -19.87 -10.00 -5.00
C THR A 171 -18.76 -8.96 -5.00
N LYS A 172 -18.36 -8.51 -6.19
CA LYS A 172 -17.39 -7.42 -6.32
C LYS A 172 -17.85 -6.18 -5.57
N CYS A 173 -16.89 -5.38 -5.11
CA CYS A 173 -17.12 -4.09 -4.47
C CYS A 173 -17.91 -4.13 -3.15
N ASN A 174 -18.02 -5.30 -2.50
CA ASN A 174 -18.73 -5.46 -1.23
C ASN A 174 -17.79 -5.82 -0.08
N SER A 175 -18.02 -5.22 1.10
CA SER A 175 -17.31 -5.49 2.35
C SER A 175 -18.16 -5.05 3.56
N ALA A 176 -17.73 -5.40 4.77
CA ALA A 176 -18.26 -4.81 6.00
C ALA A 176 -17.78 -3.35 6.16
N ALA A 177 -18.43 -2.57 7.02
CA ALA A 177 -18.01 -1.20 7.36
C ALA A 177 -16.60 -1.16 7.99
N PRO A 178 -15.87 -0.03 7.95
CA PRO A 178 -14.53 0.06 8.56
C PRO A 178 -14.62 0.19 10.09
N PHE A 179 -14.91 -0.92 10.78
CA PHE A 179 -15.22 -0.94 12.19
C PHE A 179 -13.99 -1.04 13.11
N GLU A 180 -12.88 -1.64 12.65
CA GLU A 180 -11.66 -1.82 13.45
C GLU A 180 -10.80 -0.56 13.44
N LYS A 181 -10.18 -0.26 14.58
CA LYS A 181 -9.23 0.84 14.70
C LYS A 181 -7.82 0.34 14.40
N LEU A 182 -7.02 1.16 13.74
CA LEU A 182 -5.59 0.91 13.66
C LEU A 182 -4.87 1.28 14.96
N LYS A 183 -3.73 0.63 15.19
CA LYS A 183 -2.81 0.98 16.27
C LYS A 183 -2.24 2.37 15.99
N LYS A 184 -2.27 3.25 17.01
CA LYS A 184 -1.72 4.60 16.91
C LYS A 184 -0.27 4.58 16.41
N GLY A 185 0.05 5.47 15.48
CA GLY A 185 1.37 5.57 14.85
C GLY A 185 1.66 4.46 13.83
N THR A 186 0.67 3.64 13.50
CA THR A 186 0.65 2.75 12.34
C THR A 186 -0.52 3.16 11.46
N GLY A 187 -0.55 2.69 10.21
CA GLY A 187 -1.55 3.16 9.26
C GLY A 187 -1.02 4.36 8.50
N ASP A 188 -0.80 4.16 7.22
CA ASP A 188 -0.57 5.19 6.21
C ASP A 188 -1.54 4.99 5.05
N PHE A 189 -2.78 4.56 5.34
CA PHE A 189 -3.74 4.37 4.28
C PHE A 189 -4.02 5.69 3.59
N HIS A 190 -4.05 5.64 2.27
CA HIS A 190 -4.35 6.79 1.45
C HIS A 190 -5.47 6.45 0.48
N VAL A 191 -6.56 7.21 0.56
CA VAL A 191 -7.70 7.08 -0.36
C VAL A 191 -7.69 8.25 -1.33
N THR A 192 -7.54 7.94 -2.62
CA THR A 192 -7.84 8.87 -3.72
C THR A 192 -9.34 8.78 -4.02
N PRO A 193 -10.11 9.86 -3.82
CA PRO A 193 -11.56 9.86 -4.03
C PRO A 193 -11.91 9.69 -5.50
N TRP A 194 -12.88 8.81 -5.77
CA TRP A 194 -13.48 8.63 -7.07
C TRP A 194 -14.50 9.74 -7.31
N ASN A 195 -14.40 10.39 -8.47
CA ASN A 195 -15.37 11.37 -8.92
C ASN A 195 -15.98 10.90 -10.25
N PRO A 196 -16.90 9.93 -10.22
CA PRO A 196 -17.57 9.47 -11.42
C PRO A 196 -18.41 10.61 -12.01
N PRO A 197 -18.62 10.62 -13.35
CA PRO A 197 -19.55 11.56 -13.95
C PRO A 197 -20.94 11.34 -13.38
N TYR A 198 -21.48 12.36 -12.71
CA TYR A 198 -22.86 12.37 -12.23
C TYR A 198 -23.78 12.92 -13.33
N PRO A 199 -24.94 12.29 -13.58
CA PRO A 199 -25.94 12.90 -14.42
C PRO A 199 -26.40 14.20 -13.76
N GLU A 200 -26.20 15.32 -14.44
CA GLU A 200 -26.79 16.59 -14.04
C GLU A 200 -28.29 16.50 -14.32
N GLY A 201 -29.12 16.80 -13.31
CA GLY A 201 -30.56 16.87 -13.51
C GLY A 201 -30.90 18.04 -14.44
N ASN A 202 -31.74 17.78 -15.44
CA ASN A 202 -32.34 18.83 -16.28
C ASN A 202 -33.32 19.69 -15.47
#